data_AF-A0A8J8NND2-F1
#
_entry.id   AF-A0A8J8NND2-F1
#
_cell.length_a   1.000
_cell.length_b   1.000
_cell.length_c   1.000
_cell.angle_alpha   90.00
_cell.angle_beta   90.00
_cell.angle_gamma   90.00
#
_symmetry.space_group_name_H-M   'P 1'
#
loop_
_entity.id
_entity.type
_entity.pdbx_description
1 polymer ?
#
loop_
_entity_poly.entity_id
_entity_poly.type
_entity_poly.pdbx_seq_one_letter_code
_entity_poly.pdbx_strand_id
1 'polypeptide(L)'
;MDKKDSSTVAKSTKLPPVGNASSVSGGTGPVNPQVETVSPATRLLEKRRLMYEKQEQYEKKKKEFKLEEDKFREQEAKLRHEDLDLQNQMIKFSQFLQDNEKKKNEADAKRADEMKKIEMLKKQIDKKKEQYQILLDKKNRIDLKVKAMKKYETYLESVRDRNPDEYQELSDILSRYQTLKRSNLNLTAKMQSLERELDELKNAVTKYEKDMKTEIMQLNNEIAQFTQSFEKIEEQKNKLKSEAEETSKKKLSKVSDLARILMAIDNLENRCLNRKDKSALKYPLLQYTGKDDPKNFNLFKERAIYAKHQLHFIAQYLKDFRTIVETIHETKEGIRMKIKEKKDNNEII
;
A
#
# COMPACT_ATOMS: atom_id res chain seq x y z
N MET A 1 -63.48 10.64 -22.38
CA MET A 1 -63.24 11.91 -23.09
C MET A 1 -64.09 11.90 -24.35
N ASP A 2 -65.02 12.86 -24.40
CA ASP A 2 -65.72 13.45 -25.55
C ASP A 2 -66.56 12.52 -26.46
N LYS A 3 -67.88 12.45 -26.28
CA LYS A 3 -68.94 13.36 -26.79
C LYS A 3 -68.77 13.75 -28.26
N LYS A 4 -69.73 13.33 -29.09
CA LYS A 4 -70.38 14.22 -30.06
C LYS A 4 -71.77 13.71 -30.46
N ASP A 5 -72.71 14.60 -30.27
CA ASP A 5 -74.11 14.60 -30.68
C ASP A 5 -74.26 14.54 -32.22
N SER A 6 -75.45 14.15 -32.71
CA SER A 6 -76.44 15.08 -33.31
C SER A 6 -77.31 14.48 -34.44
N SER A 7 -78.59 14.87 -34.37
CA SER A 7 -79.60 15.06 -35.44
C SER A 7 -79.95 13.87 -36.34
N THR A 8 -81.15 13.27 -36.25
CA THR A 8 -82.47 13.82 -36.61
C THR A 8 -82.51 14.51 -37.98
N VAL A 9 -82.91 13.76 -39.02
CA VAL A 9 -83.50 14.35 -40.23
C VAL A 9 -84.66 13.46 -40.68
N ALA A 10 -85.87 13.94 -40.42
CA ALA A 10 -87.10 13.46 -41.04
C ALA A 10 -87.10 13.86 -42.52
N LYS A 11 -87.31 12.89 -43.42
CA LYS A 11 -87.70 13.15 -44.81
C LYS A 11 -89.04 12.49 -45.07
N SER A 12 -90.07 13.33 -44.99
CA SER A 12 -91.45 13.08 -45.40
C SER A 12 -91.52 13.09 -46.93
N THR A 13 -91.71 11.94 -47.56
CA THR A 13 -92.00 11.80 -48.99
C THR A 13 -93.52 11.72 -49.16
N LYS A 14 -94.11 12.77 -49.74
CA LYS A 14 -95.52 12.84 -50.14
C LYS A 14 -95.70 12.30 -51.55
N LEU A 15 -96.76 11.50 -51.73
CA LEU A 15 -97.75 11.44 -52.83
C LEU A 15 -98.15 9.98 -53.14
N PRO A 16 -99.36 9.70 -53.66
CA PRO A 16 -100.66 10.41 -53.60
C PRO A 16 -101.79 9.47 -53.06
N PRO A 17 -103.06 9.91 -52.94
CA PRO A 17 -103.99 9.52 -54.01
C PRO A 17 -105.15 10.50 -54.31
N VAL A 18 -105.48 10.51 -55.61
CA VAL A 18 -106.81 10.37 -56.25
C VAL A 18 -108.07 10.74 -55.46
N GLY A 19 -108.81 11.71 -56.00
CA GLY A 19 -110.22 11.52 -56.31
C GLY A 19 -111.21 12.44 -55.59
N ASN A 20 -111.70 13.47 -56.29
CA ASN A 20 -113.14 13.51 -56.53
C ASN A 20 -113.48 14.30 -57.78
N ALA A 21 -113.97 13.54 -58.76
CA ALA A 21 -114.67 14.06 -59.92
C ALA A 21 -116.07 14.53 -59.48
N SER A 22 -116.47 15.69 -59.98
CA SER A 22 -117.87 15.95 -60.30
C SER A 22 -117.89 16.96 -61.46
N SER A 23 -117.61 16.43 -62.65
CA SER A 23 -118.03 17.04 -63.90
C SER A 23 -119.53 16.83 -64.05
N VAL A 24 -120.30 17.92 -64.01
CA VAL A 24 -121.64 17.95 -64.58
C VAL A 24 -121.54 18.81 -65.84
N SER A 25 -121.29 18.15 -66.96
CA SER A 25 -121.51 18.66 -68.30
C SER A 25 -122.95 18.33 -68.70
N GLY A 26 -123.76 19.36 -68.92
CA GLY A 26 -125.06 19.25 -69.57
C GLY A 26 -125.23 20.43 -70.50
N GLY A 27 -124.88 20.25 -71.76
CA GLY A 27 -125.12 21.21 -72.83
C GLY A 27 -126.10 20.63 -73.86
N THR A 28 -126.88 21.53 -74.46
CA THR A 28 -127.82 21.35 -75.58
C THR A 28 -129.11 20.61 -75.23
N GLY A 29 -130.30 21.05 -75.62
CA GLY A 29 -130.77 22.10 -76.52
C GLY A 29 -132.30 22.23 -76.35
N PRO A 30 -132.94 23.16 -77.06
CA PRO A 30 -134.20 23.78 -76.67
C PRO A 30 -135.41 22.88 -76.97
N VAL A 31 -136.57 23.28 -76.44
CA VAL A 31 -137.91 23.27 -77.05
C VAL A 31 -138.94 23.34 -75.91
N ASN A 32 -139.44 24.55 -75.68
CA ASN A 32 -140.78 24.78 -75.14
C ASN A 32 -141.65 25.05 -76.37
N PRO A 33 -142.63 24.19 -76.65
CA PRO A 33 -143.96 24.71 -76.47
C PRO A 33 -144.82 23.69 -75.73
N GLN A 34 -145.57 24.17 -74.75
CA GLN A 34 -147.02 24.30 -74.86
C GLN A 34 -147.55 24.46 -73.43
N VAL A 35 -148.28 25.56 -73.24
CA VAL A 35 -149.18 25.75 -72.10
C VAL A 35 -150.15 24.58 -72.08
N GLU A 36 -150.17 23.87 -70.95
CA GLU A 36 -151.04 22.75 -70.65
C GLU A 36 -152.53 23.11 -70.75
N THR A 37 -153.29 22.27 -71.44
CA THR A 37 -154.73 22.07 -71.26
C THR A 37 -155.00 20.76 -70.49
N VAL A 38 -154.19 20.48 -69.47
CA VAL A 38 -154.35 19.28 -68.62
C VAL A 38 -154.51 19.66 -67.15
N SER A 39 -155.49 19.01 -66.54
CA SER A 39 -156.05 19.28 -65.21
C SER A 39 -155.00 19.27 -64.08
N PRO A 40 -155.18 20.06 -63.00
CA PRO A 40 -154.36 20.03 -61.78
C PRO A 40 -154.08 18.63 -61.21
N ALA A 41 -154.98 17.66 -61.48
CA ALA A 41 -154.82 16.26 -61.10
C ALA A 41 -153.67 15.56 -61.86
N THR A 42 -153.43 15.89 -63.13
CA THR A 42 -152.39 15.27 -63.97
C THR A 42 -151.00 15.83 -63.62
N ARG A 43 -150.91 17.12 -63.32
CA ARG A 43 -149.65 17.75 -62.85
C ARG A 43 -149.24 17.26 -61.45
N LEU A 44 -150.21 16.96 -60.58
CA LEU A 44 -149.97 16.31 -59.28
C LEU A 44 -149.49 14.85 -59.43
N LEU A 45 -150.05 14.11 -60.38
CA LEU A 45 -149.63 12.76 -60.73
C LEU A 45 -148.22 12.75 -61.33
N GLU A 46 -147.89 13.66 -62.24
CA GLU A 46 -146.54 13.82 -62.79
C GLU A 46 -145.54 14.23 -61.71
N LYS A 47 -145.92 15.11 -60.78
CA LYS A 47 -145.07 15.48 -59.64
C LYS A 47 -144.87 14.33 -58.65
N ARG A 48 -145.89 13.48 -58.44
CA ARG A 48 -145.77 12.22 -57.67
C ARG A 48 -144.87 11.23 -58.39
N ARG A 49 -145.00 11.07 -59.70
CA ARG A 49 -144.13 10.23 -60.52
C ARG A 49 -142.67 10.71 -60.46
N LEU A 50 -142.42 12.01 -60.64
CA LEU A 50 -141.10 12.62 -60.50
C LEU A 50 -140.55 12.51 -59.07
N MET A 51 -141.41 12.62 -58.04
CA MET A 51 -141.01 12.40 -56.66
C MET A 51 -140.62 10.94 -56.43
N TYR A 52 -141.39 9.97 -56.93
CA TYR A 52 -141.06 8.54 -56.84
C TYR A 52 -139.81 8.20 -57.63
N GLU A 53 -139.63 8.76 -58.82
CA GLU A 53 -138.44 8.57 -59.65
C GLU A 53 -137.20 9.18 -58.98
N LYS A 54 -137.30 10.39 -58.40
CA LYS A 54 -136.22 10.95 -57.58
C LYS A 54 -135.98 10.16 -56.30
N GLN A 55 -137.03 9.65 -55.66
CA GLN A 55 -136.92 8.83 -54.46
C GLN A 55 -136.24 7.49 -54.77
N GLU A 56 -136.56 6.89 -55.91
CA GLU A 56 -135.93 5.66 -56.42
C GLU A 56 -134.47 5.91 -56.82
N GLN A 57 -134.17 7.03 -57.49
CA GLN A 57 -132.79 7.44 -57.79
C GLN A 57 -131.98 7.72 -56.51
N TYR A 58 -132.60 8.34 -55.51
CA TYR A 58 -131.98 8.60 -54.21
C TYR A 58 -131.74 7.30 -53.44
N GLU A 59 -132.73 6.41 -53.38
CA GLU A 59 -132.61 5.05 -52.81
C GLU A 59 -131.52 4.25 -53.52
N LYS A 60 -131.44 4.33 -54.86
CA LYS A 60 -130.42 3.67 -55.67
C LYS A 60 -129.02 4.23 -55.37
N LYS A 61 -128.83 5.56 -55.40
CA LYS A 61 -127.55 6.19 -55.02
C LYS A 61 -127.17 5.88 -53.58
N LYS A 62 -128.13 5.87 -52.65
CA LYS A 62 -127.90 5.50 -51.25
C LYS A 62 -127.42 4.06 -51.11
N LYS A 63 -127.98 3.13 -51.88
CA LYS A 63 -127.49 1.73 -51.96
C LYS A 63 -126.10 1.64 -52.58
N GLU A 64 -125.83 2.39 -53.65
CA GLU A 64 -124.50 2.44 -54.30
C GLU A 64 -123.42 2.99 -53.36
N PHE A 65 -123.69 4.10 -52.66
CA PHE A 65 -122.77 4.66 -51.66
C PHE A 65 -122.53 3.70 -50.50
N LYS A 66 -123.57 3.01 -50.03
CA LYS A 66 -123.42 2.02 -48.95
C LYS A 66 -122.56 0.83 -49.39
N LEU A 67 -122.75 0.36 -50.63
CA LEU A 67 -121.92 -0.71 -51.20
C LEU A 67 -120.45 -0.27 -51.32
N GLU A 68 -120.21 0.98 -51.77
CA GLU A 68 -118.85 1.51 -51.90
C GLU A 68 -118.20 1.74 -50.53
N GLU A 69 -118.97 2.22 -49.54
CA GLU A 69 -118.52 2.35 -48.14
C GLU A 69 -118.15 0.98 -47.54
N ASP A 70 -118.94 -0.05 -47.80
CA ASP A 70 -118.65 -1.41 -47.35
C ASP A 70 -117.38 -1.97 -48.02
N LYS A 71 -117.15 -1.70 -49.32
CA LYS A 71 -115.89 -2.06 -50.01
C LYS A 71 -114.69 -1.31 -49.44
N PHE A 72 -114.80 -0.02 -49.18
CA PHE A 72 -113.73 0.77 -48.57
C PHE A 72 -113.42 0.27 -47.17
N ARG A 73 -114.43 -0.06 -46.38
CA ARG A 73 -114.26 -0.63 -45.05
C ARG A 73 -113.58 -2.01 -45.10
N GLU A 74 -113.92 -2.83 -46.08
CA GLU A 74 -113.26 -4.12 -46.30
C GLU A 74 -111.80 -3.95 -46.73
N GLN A 75 -111.51 -3.01 -47.64
CA GLN A 75 -110.14 -2.67 -48.05
C GLN A 75 -109.31 -2.09 -46.91
N GLU A 76 -109.89 -1.18 -46.11
CA GLU A 76 -109.25 -0.62 -44.93
C GLU A 76 -108.95 -1.71 -43.89
N ALA A 77 -109.89 -2.62 -43.66
CA ALA A 77 -109.68 -3.76 -42.78
C ALA A 77 -108.56 -4.69 -43.28
N LYS A 78 -108.49 -4.97 -44.59
CA LYS A 78 -107.41 -5.73 -45.22
C LYS A 78 -106.06 -5.04 -45.07
N LEU A 79 -106.00 -3.74 -45.36
CA LEU A 79 -104.76 -2.97 -45.24
C LEU A 79 -104.24 -2.93 -43.80
N ARG A 80 -105.13 -2.76 -42.82
CA ARG A 80 -104.77 -2.83 -41.39
C ARG A 80 -104.29 -4.22 -40.99
N HIS A 81 -104.88 -5.27 -41.54
CA HIS A 81 -104.43 -6.64 -41.29
C HIS A 81 -103.02 -6.88 -41.86
N GLU A 82 -102.77 -6.46 -43.10
CA GLU A 82 -101.44 -6.54 -43.74
C GLU A 82 -100.39 -5.72 -42.99
N ASP A 83 -100.72 -4.52 -42.51
CA ASP A 83 -99.81 -3.70 -41.69
C ASP A 83 -99.49 -4.37 -40.36
N LEU A 84 -100.50 -4.95 -39.69
CA LEU A 84 -100.30 -5.70 -38.45
C LEU A 84 -99.40 -6.93 -38.68
N ASP A 85 -99.58 -7.64 -39.79
CA ASP A 85 -98.76 -8.78 -40.16
C ASP A 85 -97.32 -8.37 -40.47
N LEU A 86 -97.13 -7.24 -41.16
CA LEU A 86 -95.80 -6.70 -41.45
C LEU A 86 -95.08 -6.28 -40.17
N GLN A 87 -95.78 -5.61 -39.24
CA GLN A 87 -95.24 -5.26 -37.92
C GLN A 87 -94.84 -6.52 -37.14
N ASN A 88 -95.69 -7.55 -37.13
CA ASN A 88 -95.39 -8.83 -36.50
C ASN A 88 -94.16 -9.52 -37.11
N GLN A 89 -94.01 -9.48 -38.44
CA GLN A 89 -92.82 -10.00 -39.13
C GLN A 89 -91.57 -9.20 -38.78
N MET A 90 -91.67 -7.87 -38.70
CA MET A 90 -90.56 -7.00 -38.34
C MET A 90 -90.09 -7.24 -36.90
N ILE A 91 -91.02 -7.45 -35.95
CA ILE A 91 -90.68 -7.84 -34.58
C ILE A 91 -89.96 -9.19 -34.57
N LYS A 92 -90.49 -10.21 -35.28
CA LYS A 92 -89.84 -11.53 -35.39
C LYS A 92 -88.44 -11.43 -36.00
N PHE A 93 -88.25 -10.60 -37.03
CA PHE A 93 -86.95 -10.42 -37.65
C PHE A 93 -85.97 -9.68 -36.73
N SER A 94 -86.44 -8.65 -36.00
CA SER A 94 -85.63 -7.97 -34.98
C SER A 94 -85.19 -8.93 -33.88
N GLN A 95 -86.10 -9.76 -33.37
CA GLN A 95 -85.80 -10.81 -32.39
C GLN A 95 -84.76 -11.81 -32.94
N PHE A 96 -84.93 -12.26 -34.19
CA PHE A 96 -83.99 -13.16 -34.85
C PHE A 96 -82.60 -12.53 -35.00
N LEU A 97 -82.52 -11.26 -35.39
CA LEU A 97 -81.25 -10.53 -35.50
C LEU A 97 -80.56 -10.41 -34.14
N GLN A 98 -81.30 -10.05 -33.08
CA GLN A 98 -80.77 -9.97 -31.72
C GLN A 98 -80.26 -11.32 -31.22
N ASP A 99 -81.01 -12.40 -31.45
CA ASP A 99 -80.60 -13.76 -31.07
C ASP A 99 -79.37 -14.23 -31.85
N ASN A 100 -79.29 -13.89 -33.15
CA ASN A 100 -78.13 -14.21 -33.98
C ASN A 100 -76.90 -13.42 -33.54
N GLU A 101 -77.06 -12.12 -33.26
CA GLU A 101 -76.00 -11.26 -32.74
C GLU A 101 -75.51 -11.75 -31.38
N LYS A 102 -76.43 -12.16 -30.48
CA LYS A 102 -76.07 -12.78 -29.21
C LYS A 102 -75.27 -14.07 -29.41
N LYS A 103 -75.72 -14.97 -30.29
CA LYS A 103 -74.99 -16.22 -30.61
C LYS A 103 -73.61 -15.95 -31.21
N LYS A 104 -73.50 -14.96 -32.09
CA LYS A 104 -72.23 -14.52 -32.67
C LYS A 104 -71.30 -14.00 -31.56
N ASN A 105 -71.78 -13.11 -30.71
CA ASN A 105 -71.01 -12.53 -29.61
C ASN A 105 -70.55 -13.60 -28.61
N GLU A 106 -71.41 -14.57 -28.27
CA GLU A 106 -71.05 -15.70 -27.41
C GLU A 106 -69.98 -16.60 -28.07
N ALA A 107 -70.10 -16.88 -29.37
CA ALA A 107 -69.10 -17.65 -30.10
C ALA A 107 -67.76 -16.90 -30.22
N ASP A 108 -67.80 -15.59 -30.43
CA ASP A 108 -66.62 -14.71 -30.48
C ASP A 108 -65.93 -14.65 -29.12
N ALA A 109 -66.69 -14.52 -28.03
CA ALA A 109 -66.17 -14.55 -26.67
C ALA A 109 -65.50 -15.90 -26.35
N LYS A 110 -66.15 -17.02 -26.67
CA LYS A 110 -65.58 -18.37 -26.49
C LYS A 110 -64.28 -18.54 -27.28
N ARG A 111 -64.26 -18.10 -28.55
CA ARG A 111 -63.04 -18.11 -29.38
C ARG A 111 -61.93 -17.27 -28.77
N ALA A 112 -62.24 -16.07 -28.26
CA ALA A 112 -61.26 -15.21 -27.62
C ALA A 112 -60.65 -15.85 -26.36
N ASP A 113 -61.47 -16.47 -25.53
CA ASP A 113 -61.02 -17.15 -24.30
C ASP A 113 -60.20 -18.40 -24.61
N GLU A 114 -60.59 -19.20 -25.61
CA GLU A 114 -59.79 -20.33 -26.09
C GLU A 114 -58.43 -19.88 -26.63
N MET A 115 -58.38 -18.80 -27.42
CA MET A 115 -57.13 -18.25 -27.95
C MET A 115 -56.20 -17.77 -26.83
N LYS A 116 -56.72 -17.09 -25.80
CA LYS A 116 -55.95 -16.72 -24.61
C LYS A 116 -55.42 -17.94 -23.87
N LYS A 117 -56.23 -18.99 -23.72
CA LYS A 117 -55.82 -20.24 -23.07
C LYS A 117 -54.71 -20.94 -23.86
N ILE A 118 -54.82 -20.99 -25.18
CA ILE A 118 -53.79 -21.54 -26.07
C ILE A 118 -52.49 -20.74 -25.92
N GLU A 119 -52.55 -19.41 -25.92
CA GLU A 119 -51.36 -18.57 -25.75
C GLU A 119 -50.69 -18.80 -24.40
N MET A 120 -51.47 -18.88 -23.32
CA MET A 120 -50.95 -19.15 -21.97
C MET A 120 -50.27 -20.53 -21.90
N LEU A 121 -50.89 -21.56 -22.46
CA LEU A 121 -50.33 -22.91 -22.49
C LEU A 121 -49.06 -22.99 -23.35
N LYS A 122 -49.03 -22.31 -24.50
CA LYS A 122 -47.83 -22.21 -25.34
C LYS A 122 -46.66 -21.60 -24.57
N LYS A 123 -46.87 -20.46 -23.88
CA LYS A 123 -45.85 -19.84 -23.03
C LYS A 123 -45.35 -20.79 -21.93
N GLN A 124 -46.23 -21.59 -21.33
CA GLN A 124 -45.83 -22.59 -20.32
C GLN A 124 -45.02 -23.73 -20.93
N ILE A 125 -45.41 -24.22 -22.12
CA ILE A 125 -44.66 -25.25 -22.86
C ILE A 125 -43.27 -24.74 -23.18
N ASP A 126 -43.13 -23.51 -23.68
CA ASP A 126 -41.84 -22.94 -24.05
C ASP A 126 -40.92 -22.80 -22.82
N LYS A 127 -41.46 -22.29 -21.70
CA LYS A 127 -40.71 -22.23 -20.42
C LYS A 127 -40.27 -23.62 -19.95
N LYS A 128 -41.14 -24.63 -20.03
CA LYS A 128 -40.79 -26.00 -19.63
C LYS A 128 -39.75 -26.62 -20.56
N LYS A 129 -39.81 -26.34 -21.87
CA LYS A 129 -38.80 -26.79 -22.84
C LYS A 129 -37.44 -26.17 -22.56
N GLU A 130 -37.39 -24.88 -22.25
CA GLU A 130 -36.14 -24.20 -21.86
C GLU A 130 -35.54 -24.81 -20.59
N GLN A 131 -36.35 -25.00 -19.55
CA GLN A 131 -35.92 -25.65 -18.31
C GLN A 131 -35.41 -27.09 -18.55
N TYR A 132 -36.12 -27.84 -19.39
CA TYR A 132 -35.71 -29.19 -19.78
C TYR A 132 -34.34 -29.18 -20.47
N GLN A 133 -34.12 -28.26 -21.41
CA GLN A 133 -32.84 -28.14 -22.11
C GLN A 133 -31.69 -27.81 -21.14
N ILE A 134 -31.90 -26.86 -20.23
CA ILE A 134 -30.90 -26.51 -19.20
C ILE A 134 -30.55 -27.73 -18.34
N LEU A 135 -31.55 -28.51 -17.93
CA LEU A 135 -31.33 -29.73 -17.14
C LEU A 135 -30.60 -30.81 -17.95
N LEU A 136 -30.94 -30.95 -19.23
CA LEU A 136 -30.29 -31.89 -20.14
C LEU A 136 -28.80 -31.54 -20.32
N ASP A 137 -28.48 -30.26 -20.52
CA ASP A 137 -27.09 -29.81 -20.65
C ASP A 137 -26.30 -30.01 -19.35
N LYS A 138 -26.93 -29.73 -18.20
CA LYS A 138 -26.34 -30.02 -16.88
C LYS A 138 -26.07 -31.52 -16.70
N LYS A 139 -27.02 -32.38 -17.05
CA LYS A 139 -26.84 -33.84 -17.02
C LYS A 139 -25.66 -34.26 -17.90
N ASN A 140 -25.62 -33.82 -19.15
CA ASN A 140 -24.56 -34.16 -20.09
C ASN A 140 -23.17 -33.73 -19.56
N ARG A 141 -23.09 -32.54 -18.94
CA ARG A 141 -21.86 -32.04 -18.32
C ARG A 141 -21.42 -32.90 -17.14
N ILE A 142 -22.37 -33.33 -16.30
CA ILE A 142 -22.08 -34.23 -15.17
C ILE A 142 -21.64 -35.60 -15.67
N ASP A 143 -22.33 -36.17 -16.65
CA ASP A 143 -22.00 -37.46 -17.25
C ASP A 143 -20.59 -37.46 -17.84
N LEU A 144 -20.18 -36.37 -18.50
CA LEU A 144 -18.83 -36.23 -19.03
C LEU A 144 -17.77 -36.18 -17.91
N LYS A 145 -18.07 -35.47 -16.81
CA LYS A 145 -17.19 -35.44 -15.63
C LYS A 145 -17.07 -36.81 -14.98
N VAL A 146 -18.18 -37.53 -14.80
CA VAL A 146 -18.19 -38.88 -14.22
C VAL A 146 -17.36 -39.83 -15.10
N LYS A 147 -17.56 -39.80 -16.42
CA LYS A 147 -16.75 -40.61 -17.35
C LYS A 147 -15.26 -40.27 -17.25
N ALA A 148 -14.90 -38.99 -17.16
CA ALA A 148 -13.52 -38.56 -17.00
C ALA A 148 -12.93 -38.97 -15.64
N MET A 149 -13.74 -39.01 -14.58
CA MET A 149 -13.32 -39.39 -13.23
C MET A 149 -13.23 -40.90 -13.02
N LYS A 150 -13.97 -41.69 -13.81
CA LYS A 150 -14.02 -43.16 -13.72
C LYS A 150 -12.64 -43.82 -13.79
N LYS A 151 -11.71 -43.28 -14.60
CA LYS A 151 -10.33 -43.79 -14.67
C LYS A 151 -9.60 -43.71 -13.33
N TYR A 152 -9.88 -42.68 -12.52
CA TYR A 152 -9.28 -42.52 -11.20
C TYR A 152 -9.94 -43.43 -10.17
N GLU A 153 -11.26 -43.61 -10.25
CA GLU A 153 -11.99 -44.59 -9.45
C GLU A 153 -11.45 -46.00 -9.68
N THR A 154 -11.37 -46.44 -10.94
CA THR A 154 -10.82 -47.77 -11.30
C THR A 154 -9.36 -47.93 -10.87
N TYR A 155 -8.56 -46.86 -10.93
CA TYR A 155 -7.21 -46.89 -10.39
C TYR A 155 -7.19 -47.08 -8.88
N LEU A 156 -7.99 -46.33 -8.13
CA LEU A 156 -8.08 -46.44 -6.66
C LEU A 156 -8.65 -47.79 -6.21
N GLU A 157 -9.61 -48.34 -6.95
CA GLU A 157 -10.08 -49.72 -6.77
C GLU A 157 -8.93 -50.71 -6.95
N SER A 158 -8.14 -50.58 -8.03
CA SER A 158 -6.97 -51.45 -8.23
C SER A 158 -5.93 -51.31 -7.11
N VAL A 159 -5.73 -50.12 -6.56
CA VAL A 159 -4.82 -49.90 -5.42
C VAL A 159 -5.36 -50.58 -4.16
N ARG A 160 -6.67 -50.44 -3.89
CA ARG A 160 -7.34 -51.14 -2.77
C ARG A 160 -7.20 -52.65 -2.92
N ASP A 161 -7.52 -53.19 -4.10
CA ASP A 161 -7.51 -54.64 -4.35
C ASP A 161 -6.12 -55.27 -4.21
N ARG A 162 -5.05 -54.48 -4.48
CA ARG A 162 -3.66 -54.91 -4.27
C ARG A 162 -3.19 -54.83 -2.81
N ASN A 163 -3.84 -53.99 -1.99
CA ASN A 163 -3.47 -53.74 -0.60
C ASN A 163 -4.70 -53.86 0.31
N PRO A 164 -5.36 -55.04 0.35
CA PRO A 164 -6.61 -55.24 1.07
C PRO A 164 -6.44 -55.26 2.59
N ASP A 165 -5.21 -55.42 3.07
CA ASP A 165 -4.82 -55.33 4.48
C ASP A 165 -4.73 -53.87 4.96
N GLU A 166 -4.32 -52.94 4.09
CA GLU A 166 -4.20 -51.52 4.42
C GLU A 166 -5.48 -50.71 4.16
N TYR A 167 -6.25 -51.04 3.12
CA TYR A 167 -7.41 -50.26 2.68
C TYR A 167 -8.63 -51.16 2.49
N GLN A 168 -9.68 -50.93 3.29
CA GLN A 168 -10.96 -51.63 3.13
C GLN A 168 -11.86 -50.86 2.14
N GLU A 169 -11.82 -49.52 2.20
CA GLU A 169 -12.60 -48.64 1.34
C GLU A 169 -11.71 -47.65 0.58
N LEU A 170 -12.22 -47.11 -0.54
CA LEU A 170 -11.53 -46.00 -1.25
C LEU A 170 -11.40 -44.75 -0.36
N SER A 171 -12.32 -44.57 0.59
CA SER A 171 -12.33 -43.49 1.58
C SER A 171 -11.07 -43.53 2.47
N ASP A 172 -10.55 -44.72 2.78
CA ASP A 172 -9.32 -44.93 3.56
C ASP A 172 -8.11 -44.38 2.82
N ILE A 173 -7.99 -44.70 1.52
CA ILE A 173 -6.91 -44.21 0.65
C ILE A 173 -6.95 -42.68 0.57
N LEU A 174 -8.13 -42.10 0.40
CA LEU A 174 -8.30 -40.65 0.34
C LEU A 174 -7.93 -39.98 1.67
N SER A 175 -8.33 -40.56 2.80
CA SER A 175 -8.02 -40.05 4.14
C SER A 175 -6.52 -40.14 4.43
N ARG A 176 -5.89 -41.24 4.03
CA ARG A 176 -4.43 -41.43 4.09
C ARG A 176 -3.72 -40.38 3.24
N TYR A 177 -4.13 -40.19 1.99
CA TYR A 177 -3.58 -39.15 1.11
C TYR A 177 -3.72 -37.75 1.72
N GLN A 178 -4.89 -37.40 2.25
CA GLN A 178 -5.10 -36.09 2.89
C GLN A 178 -4.17 -35.88 4.08
N THR A 179 -3.99 -36.92 4.90
CA THR A 179 -3.07 -36.88 6.05
C THR A 179 -1.62 -36.72 5.59
N LEU A 180 -1.18 -37.51 4.61
CA LEU A 180 0.17 -37.40 4.04
C LEU A 180 0.41 -36.03 3.41
N LYS A 181 -0.58 -35.51 2.66
CA LYS A 181 -0.49 -34.19 2.04
C LYS A 181 -0.37 -33.09 3.10
N ARG A 182 -1.20 -33.12 4.15
CA ARG A 182 -1.11 -32.17 5.27
C ARG A 182 0.24 -32.26 5.98
N SER A 183 0.69 -33.49 6.28
CA SER A 183 1.99 -33.73 6.92
C SER A 183 3.15 -33.23 6.07
N ASN A 184 3.10 -33.47 4.75
CA ASN A 184 4.12 -33.02 3.81
C ASN A 184 4.15 -31.48 3.75
N LEU A 185 3.00 -30.82 3.63
CA LEU A 185 2.92 -29.35 3.65
C LEU A 185 3.51 -28.77 4.95
N ASN A 186 3.16 -29.35 6.10
CA ASN A 186 3.70 -28.92 7.39
C ASN A 186 5.22 -29.13 7.47
N LEU A 187 5.71 -30.27 7.01
CA LEU A 187 7.14 -30.59 7.02
C LEU A 187 7.92 -29.65 6.09
N THR A 188 7.41 -29.38 4.88
CA THR A 188 8.01 -28.43 3.94
C THR A 188 8.04 -27.02 4.53
N ALA A 189 6.94 -26.57 5.14
CA ALA A 189 6.92 -25.27 5.81
C ALA A 189 7.93 -25.19 6.97
N LYS A 190 8.05 -26.27 7.76
CA LYS A 190 9.03 -26.33 8.85
C LYS A 190 10.46 -26.35 8.32
N MET A 191 10.74 -27.11 7.26
CA MET A 191 12.03 -27.14 6.58
C MET A 191 12.43 -25.73 6.10
N GLN A 192 11.53 -25.03 5.41
CA GLN A 192 11.75 -23.64 4.97
C GLN A 192 11.95 -22.66 6.14
N SER A 193 11.36 -22.90 7.31
CA SER A 193 11.63 -22.08 8.51
C SER A 193 13.03 -22.35 9.05
N LEU A 194 13.43 -23.62 9.13
CA LEU A 194 14.74 -24.01 9.65
C LEU A 194 15.88 -23.59 8.72
N GLU A 195 15.67 -23.65 7.40
CA GLU A 195 16.64 -23.14 6.42
C GLU A 195 16.87 -21.63 6.59
N ARG A 196 15.80 -20.87 6.82
CA ARG A 196 15.90 -19.43 7.12
C ARG A 196 16.64 -19.16 8.44
N GLU A 197 16.28 -19.85 9.51
CA GLU A 197 16.95 -19.74 10.82
C GLU A 197 18.45 -20.11 10.70
N LEU A 198 18.77 -21.14 9.92
CA LEU A 198 20.14 -21.59 9.68
C LEU A 198 20.95 -20.54 8.89
N ASP A 199 20.37 -19.94 7.86
CA ASP A 199 21.03 -18.88 7.09
C ASP A 199 21.23 -17.61 7.93
N GLU A 200 20.26 -17.24 8.77
CA GLU A 200 20.41 -16.15 9.75
C GLU A 200 21.55 -16.43 10.73
N LEU A 201 21.62 -17.65 11.27
CA LEU A 201 22.69 -18.04 12.20
C LEU A 201 24.06 -18.05 11.53
N LYS A 202 24.16 -18.56 10.29
CA LYS A 202 25.41 -18.50 9.50
C LYS A 202 25.85 -17.06 9.26
N ASN A 203 24.92 -16.16 8.93
CA ASN A 203 25.22 -14.75 8.75
C ASN A 203 25.69 -14.11 10.05
N ALA A 204 25.06 -14.43 11.19
CA ALA A 204 25.45 -13.95 12.50
C ALA A 204 26.87 -14.42 12.88
N VAL A 205 27.19 -15.70 12.68
CA VAL A 205 28.53 -16.25 12.93
C VAL A 205 29.56 -15.58 12.03
N THR A 206 29.28 -15.48 10.73
CA THR A 206 30.20 -14.85 9.76
C THR A 206 30.46 -13.38 10.12
N LYS A 207 29.42 -12.66 10.59
CA LYS A 207 29.56 -11.29 11.05
C LYS A 207 30.43 -11.22 12.31
N TYR A 208 30.15 -12.04 13.31
CA TYR A 208 30.92 -12.11 14.54
C TYR A 208 32.40 -12.41 14.27
N GLU A 209 32.71 -13.37 13.39
CA GLU A 209 34.09 -13.67 13.01
C GLU A 209 34.80 -12.47 12.34
N LYS A 210 34.09 -11.70 11.50
CA LYS A 210 34.65 -10.49 10.87
C LYS A 210 34.90 -9.39 11.90
N ASP A 211 33.95 -9.18 12.81
CA ASP A 211 34.04 -8.19 13.87
C ASP A 211 35.23 -8.52 14.79
N MET A 212 35.36 -9.76 15.23
CA MET A 212 36.49 -10.23 16.05
C MET A 212 37.83 -10.14 15.32
N LYS A 213 37.90 -10.50 14.04
CA LYS A 213 39.13 -10.32 13.24
C LYS A 213 39.54 -8.85 13.16
N THR A 214 38.56 -7.95 13.04
CA THR A 214 38.80 -6.51 13.01
C THR A 214 39.31 -6.00 14.35
N GLU A 215 38.72 -6.45 15.45
CA GLU A 215 39.16 -6.12 16.82
C GLU A 215 40.58 -6.62 17.10
N ILE A 216 40.90 -7.87 16.74
CA ILE A 216 42.26 -8.41 16.85
C ILE A 216 43.26 -7.56 16.05
N MET A 217 42.89 -7.13 14.84
CA MET A 217 43.76 -6.27 14.02
C MET A 217 43.96 -4.90 14.67
N GLN A 218 42.92 -4.31 15.28
CA GLN A 218 43.03 -3.05 16.02
C GLN A 218 43.97 -3.20 17.22
N LEU A 219 43.78 -4.23 18.04
CA LEU A 219 44.65 -4.51 19.19
C LEU A 219 46.10 -4.75 18.77
N ASN A 220 46.35 -5.47 17.67
CA ASN A 220 47.71 -5.65 17.14
C ASN A 220 48.35 -4.34 16.71
N ASN A 221 47.58 -3.43 16.09
CA ASN A 221 48.07 -2.10 15.73
C ASN A 221 48.40 -1.28 16.99
N GLU A 222 47.57 -1.34 18.04
CA GLU A 222 47.83 -0.69 19.32
C GLU A 222 49.09 -1.25 20.00
N ILE A 223 49.26 -2.58 20.02
CA ILE A 223 50.47 -3.23 20.54
C ILE A 223 51.71 -2.74 19.79
N ALA A 224 51.65 -2.65 18.46
CA ALA A 224 52.77 -2.15 17.66
C ALA A 224 53.09 -0.68 17.99
N GLN A 225 52.06 0.16 18.15
CA GLN A 225 52.23 1.55 18.56
C GLN A 225 52.86 1.67 19.95
N PHE A 226 52.36 0.91 20.93
CA PHE A 226 52.90 0.92 22.29
C PHE A 226 54.34 0.39 22.32
N THR A 227 54.65 -0.66 21.57
CA THR A 227 56.02 -1.20 21.45
C THR A 227 56.98 -0.14 20.89
N GLN A 228 56.60 0.53 19.80
CA GLN A 228 57.39 1.61 19.23
C GLN A 228 57.58 2.77 20.22
N SER A 229 56.54 3.13 20.98
CA SER A 229 56.63 4.18 21.99
C SER A 229 57.56 3.79 23.14
N PHE A 230 57.52 2.53 23.56
CA PHE A 230 58.36 1.97 24.60
C PHE A 230 59.83 1.95 24.16
N GLU A 231 60.12 1.47 22.95
CA GLU A 231 61.47 1.48 22.38
C GLU A 231 62.07 2.89 22.33
N LYS A 232 61.27 3.91 21.94
CA LYS A 232 61.71 5.31 21.94
C LYS A 232 62.05 5.81 23.35
N ILE A 233 61.21 5.49 24.35
CA ILE A 233 61.47 5.86 25.75
C ILE A 233 62.72 5.15 26.27
N GLU A 234 62.88 3.87 25.96
CA GLU A 234 64.03 3.06 26.37
C GLU A 234 65.33 3.58 25.75
N GLU A 235 65.30 3.97 24.47
CA GLU A 235 66.42 4.62 23.80
C GLU A 235 66.79 5.96 24.46
N GLN A 236 65.80 6.80 24.77
CA GLN A 236 66.02 8.06 25.49
C GLN A 236 66.60 7.83 26.90
N LYS A 237 66.08 6.83 27.64
CA LYS A 237 66.60 6.45 28.95
C LYS A 237 68.07 6.04 28.86
N ASN A 238 68.42 5.22 27.87
CA ASN A 238 69.79 4.75 27.67
C ASN A 238 70.74 5.89 27.27
N LYS A 239 70.29 6.85 26.44
CA LYS A 239 71.03 8.07 26.12
C LYS A 239 71.32 8.90 27.37
N LEU A 240 70.28 9.23 28.15
CA LEU A 240 70.44 9.99 29.40
C LEU A 240 71.32 9.27 30.43
N LYS A 241 71.21 7.94 30.53
CA LYS A 241 72.08 7.14 31.40
C LYS A 241 73.55 7.22 30.97
N SER A 242 73.82 7.08 29.67
CA SER A 242 75.17 7.21 29.12
C SER A 242 75.75 8.61 29.38
N GLU A 243 74.98 9.66 29.14
CA GLU A 243 75.37 11.05 29.42
C GLU A 243 75.64 11.29 30.91
N ALA A 244 74.82 10.71 31.80
CA ALA A 244 75.02 10.78 33.24
C ALA A 244 76.30 10.05 33.68
N GLU A 245 76.57 8.86 33.12
CA GLU A 245 77.80 8.11 33.37
C GLU A 245 79.04 8.85 32.86
N GLU A 246 78.99 9.42 31.65
CA GLU A 246 80.09 10.23 31.11
C GLU A 246 80.35 11.46 31.98
N THR A 247 79.28 12.16 32.39
CA THR A 247 79.36 13.30 33.30
C THR A 247 79.96 12.90 34.65
N SER A 248 79.55 11.74 35.19
CA SER A 248 80.10 11.19 36.43
C SER A 248 81.59 10.84 36.29
N LYS A 249 82.00 10.18 35.20
CA LYS A 249 83.41 9.88 34.89
C LYS A 249 84.24 11.16 34.79
N LYS A 250 83.75 12.18 34.09
CA LYS A 250 84.41 13.50 34.00
C LYS A 250 84.57 14.15 35.37
N LYS A 251 83.53 14.10 36.22
CA LYS A 251 83.60 14.60 37.61
C LYS A 251 84.65 13.83 38.43
N LEU A 252 84.62 12.50 38.38
CA LEU A 252 85.56 11.65 39.10
C LEU A 252 87.02 11.89 38.66
N SER A 253 87.27 12.04 37.36
CA SER A 253 88.60 12.40 36.84
C SER A 253 89.08 13.73 37.42
N LYS A 254 88.25 14.78 37.39
CA LYS A 254 88.59 16.09 37.96
C LYS A 254 88.89 16.01 39.47
N VAL A 255 88.10 15.21 40.20
CA VAL A 255 88.33 14.97 41.65
C VAL A 255 89.66 14.24 41.86
N SER A 256 89.97 13.22 41.05
CA SER A 256 91.24 12.51 41.11
C SER A 256 92.44 13.42 40.81
N ASP A 257 92.36 14.25 39.77
CA ASP A 257 93.42 15.18 39.41
C ASP A 257 93.65 16.21 40.52
N LEU A 258 92.57 16.73 41.12
CA LEU A 258 92.65 17.60 42.30
C LEU A 258 93.33 16.87 43.47
N ALA A 259 92.96 15.63 43.76
CA ALA A 259 93.58 14.84 44.83
C ALA A 259 95.08 14.62 44.59
N ARG A 260 95.50 14.37 43.34
CA ARG A 260 96.93 14.26 42.96
C ARG A 260 97.69 15.56 43.17
N ILE A 261 97.11 16.69 42.79
CA ILE A 261 97.71 18.03 43.02
C ILE A 261 97.90 18.25 44.52
N LEU A 262 96.87 17.99 45.32
CA LEU A 262 96.93 18.16 46.77
C LEU A 262 98.00 17.26 47.41
N MET A 263 98.07 15.99 47.03
CA MET A 263 99.14 15.08 47.49
C MET A 263 100.54 15.56 47.07
N ALA A 264 100.70 16.12 45.87
CA ALA A 264 101.97 16.69 45.44
C ALA A 264 102.36 17.91 46.29
N ILE A 265 101.39 18.77 46.65
CA ILE A 265 101.60 19.90 47.56
C ILE A 265 102.01 19.40 48.94
N ASP A 266 101.29 18.43 49.51
CA ASP A 266 101.63 17.82 50.81
C ASP A 266 103.03 17.19 50.78
N ASN A 267 103.40 16.51 49.70
CA ASN A 267 104.73 15.91 49.53
C ASN A 267 105.83 16.97 49.46
N LEU A 268 105.59 18.09 48.75
CA LEU A 268 106.55 19.20 48.65
C LEU A 268 106.70 19.93 49.99
N GLU A 269 105.60 20.19 50.70
CA GLU A 269 105.61 20.78 52.02
C GLU A 269 106.40 19.90 52.99
N ASN A 270 106.10 18.60 53.03
CA ASN A 270 106.82 17.64 53.87
C ASN A 270 108.33 17.62 53.56
N ARG A 271 108.75 17.78 52.30
CA ARG A 271 110.18 17.91 51.95
C ARG A 271 110.81 19.20 52.47
N CYS A 272 110.05 20.30 52.47
CA CYS A 272 110.50 21.57 53.07
C CYS A 272 110.64 21.45 54.60
N LEU A 273 109.78 20.66 55.24
CA LEU A 273 109.81 20.41 56.69
C LEU A 273 110.88 19.37 57.10
N ASN A 274 111.16 18.35 56.29
CA ASN A 274 111.98 17.18 56.65
C ASN A 274 113.49 17.30 56.40
N ARG A 275 114.05 18.50 56.20
CA ARG A 275 115.51 18.62 56.22
C ARG A 275 116.00 18.49 57.67
N LYS A 276 116.82 17.45 57.91
CA LYS A 276 117.35 17.02 59.22
C LYS A 276 118.22 18.06 59.93
N ASP A 277 118.53 19.16 59.27
CA ASP A 277 119.07 20.35 59.93
C ASP A 277 117.90 21.24 60.33
N LYS A 278 117.35 21.01 61.53
CA LYS A 278 116.63 22.06 62.25
C LYS A 278 117.59 23.25 62.35
N SER A 279 117.48 24.25 61.48
CA SER A 279 117.97 25.64 61.62
C SER A 279 118.31 26.27 60.27
N ALA A 280 117.30 26.71 59.50
CA ALA A 280 117.52 27.78 58.51
C ALA A 280 116.21 28.47 58.02
N LEU A 281 115.10 28.45 58.76
CA LEU A 281 113.87 29.13 58.35
C LEU A 281 113.29 30.03 59.42
N LYS A 282 112.78 31.19 58.97
CA LYS A 282 112.30 32.28 59.83
C LYS A 282 110.82 32.18 60.17
N TYR A 283 110.01 31.40 59.43
CA TYR A 283 108.55 31.35 59.59
C TYR A 283 107.97 29.93 59.41
N PRO A 284 107.40 29.28 60.45
CA PRO A 284 106.67 28.02 60.31
C PRO A 284 105.28 28.20 59.66
N LEU A 285 104.81 27.23 58.87
CA LEU A 285 103.49 27.25 58.21
C LEU A 285 102.33 27.53 59.18
N LEU A 286 102.44 27.08 60.43
CA LEU A 286 101.41 27.26 61.48
C LEU A 286 101.05 28.74 61.73
N GLN A 287 101.94 29.68 61.40
CA GLN A 287 101.69 31.11 61.51
C GLN A 287 100.68 31.64 60.48
N TYR A 288 100.45 30.93 59.36
CA TYR A 288 99.63 31.42 58.26
C TYR A 288 98.17 30.96 58.30
N THR A 289 97.86 29.81 58.91
CA THR A 289 96.52 29.22 58.81
C THR A 289 95.75 29.20 60.14
N GLY A 290 96.43 29.08 61.28
CA GLY A 290 95.78 28.93 62.60
C GLY A 290 94.79 27.76 62.70
N LYS A 291 94.80 26.84 61.73
CA LYS A 291 93.85 25.74 61.57
C LYS A 291 94.60 24.46 61.20
N ASP A 292 94.14 23.35 61.77
CA ASP A 292 94.66 22.02 61.49
C ASP A 292 94.43 21.61 60.04
N ASP A 293 95.34 20.78 59.52
CA ASP A 293 95.20 20.09 58.24
C ASP A 293 93.80 19.43 58.16
N PRO A 294 92.94 19.84 57.19
CA PRO A 294 91.69 19.15 56.98
C PRO A 294 91.99 17.78 56.35
N LYS A 295 92.06 16.74 57.21
CA LYS A 295 92.36 15.35 56.82
C LYS A 295 91.31 14.70 55.92
N ASN A 296 90.12 15.32 55.81
CA ASN A 296 89.03 14.80 54.98
C ASN A 296 89.14 15.32 53.54
N PHE A 297 89.50 14.43 52.61
CA PHE A 297 89.61 14.73 51.18
C PHE A 297 88.31 15.22 50.53
N ASN A 298 87.14 14.95 51.11
CA ASN A 298 85.85 15.41 50.57
C ASN A 298 85.54 16.89 50.85
N LEU A 299 86.30 17.56 51.73
CA LEU A 299 86.15 18.99 52.03
C LEU A 299 86.95 19.84 51.04
N PHE A 300 86.69 19.68 49.74
CA PHE A 300 87.51 20.25 48.66
C PHE A 300 87.73 21.76 48.77
N LYS A 301 86.73 22.52 49.21
CA LYS A 301 86.84 23.99 49.38
C LYS A 301 87.82 24.37 50.48
N GLU A 302 87.71 23.72 51.64
CA GLU A 302 88.59 23.98 52.78
C GLU A 302 90.01 23.49 52.51
N ARG A 303 90.13 22.31 51.88
CA ARG A 303 91.42 21.76 51.45
C ARG A 303 92.09 22.63 50.39
N ALA A 304 91.35 23.19 49.44
CA ALA A 304 91.89 24.13 48.46
C ALA A 304 92.43 25.42 49.11
N ILE A 305 91.75 25.93 50.14
CA ILE A 305 92.24 27.08 50.90
C ILE A 305 93.52 26.70 51.65
N TYR A 306 93.54 25.57 52.35
CA TYR A 306 94.73 25.09 53.06
C TYR A 306 95.92 24.89 52.10
N ALA A 307 95.69 24.26 50.94
CA ALA A 307 96.70 24.03 49.91
C ALA A 307 97.30 25.32 49.35
N LYS A 308 96.53 26.40 49.23
CA LYS A 308 97.07 27.72 48.87
C LYS A 308 98.07 28.23 49.91
N HIS A 309 97.80 28.02 51.20
CA HIS A 309 98.74 28.42 52.26
C HIS A 309 99.98 27.54 52.26
N GLN A 310 99.84 26.22 52.08
CA GLN A 310 100.98 25.30 51.90
C GLN A 310 101.88 25.74 50.74
N LEU A 311 101.30 26.06 49.58
CA LEU A 311 102.05 26.59 48.43
C LEU A 311 102.74 27.93 48.74
N HIS A 312 102.07 28.84 49.46
CA HIS A 312 102.67 30.11 49.86
C HIS A 312 103.89 29.91 50.76
N PHE A 313 103.78 29.01 51.74
CA PHE A 313 104.90 28.62 52.59
C PHE A 313 106.03 27.97 51.81
N ILE A 314 105.74 27.02 50.91
CA ILE A 314 106.76 26.41 50.04
C ILE A 314 107.47 27.49 49.22
N ALA A 315 106.73 28.46 48.67
CA ALA A 315 107.32 29.57 47.92
C ALA A 315 108.23 30.45 48.78
N GLN A 316 107.83 30.75 50.02
CA GLN A 316 108.66 31.51 50.95
C GLN A 316 109.91 30.72 51.37
N TYR A 317 109.76 29.42 51.64
CA TYR A 317 110.87 28.52 51.91
C TYR A 317 111.90 28.56 50.77
N LEU A 318 111.45 28.50 49.51
CA LEU A 318 112.36 28.53 48.37
C LEU A 318 113.09 29.88 48.22
N LYS A 319 112.43 31.00 48.55
CA LYS A 319 113.08 32.32 48.60
C LYS A 319 114.15 32.38 49.68
N ASP A 320 113.79 31.99 50.90
CA ASP A 320 114.72 31.96 52.03
C ASP A 320 115.90 31.03 51.72
N PHE A 321 115.64 29.83 51.15
CA PHE A 321 116.67 28.89 50.73
C PHE A 321 117.58 29.46 49.65
N ARG A 322 117.04 30.18 48.66
CA ARG A 322 117.86 30.88 47.66
C ARG A 322 118.77 31.90 48.34
N THR A 323 118.23 32.73 49.23
CA THR A 323 119.03 33.72 49.98
C THR A 323 120.13 33.04 50.79
N ILE A 324 119.85 31.90 51.42
CA ILE A 324 120.86 31.13 52.16
C ILE A 324 121.96 30.61 51.22
N VAL A 325 121.60 30.07 50.06
CA VAL A 325 122.58 29.58 49.08
C VAL A 325 123.44 30.72 48.55
N GLU A 326 122.85 31.88 48.25
CA GLU A 326 123.56 33.10 47.86
C GLU A 326 124.53 33.54 48.96
N THR A 327 124.08 33.58 50.21
CA THR A 327 124.92 33.93 51.38
C THR A 327 126.07 32.94 51.57
N ILE A 328 125.82 31.62 51.45
CA ILE A 328 126.87 30.59 51.54
C ILE A 328 127.86 30.73 50.38
N HIS A 329 127.39 31.09 49.18
CA HIS A 329 128.27 31.30 48.03
C HIS A 329 129.19 32.51 48.26
N GLU A 330 128.65 33.63 48.73
CA GLU A 330 129.42 34.81 49.15
C GLU A 330 130.42 34.47 50.26
N THR A 331 130.01 33.67 51.25
CA THR A 331 130.88 33.25 52.36
C THR A 331 132.00 32.32 51.86
N LYS A 332 131.72 31.41 50.92
CA LYS A 332 132.74 30.54 50.31
C LYS A 332 133.73 31.32 49.46
N GLU A 333 133.27 32.32 48.72
CA GLU A 333 134.16 33.22 47.97
C GLU A 333 135.01 34.07 48.92
N GLY A 334 134.42 34.56 50.04
CA GLY A 334 135.17 35.22 51.10
C GLY A 334 136.23 34.33 51.77
N ILE A 335 135.93 33.04 52.00
CA ILE A 335 136.89 32.07 52.53
C ILE A 335 137.97 31.74 51.49
N ARG A 336 137.62 31.61 50.21
CA ARG A 336 138.60 31.44 49.12
C ARG A 336 139.57 32.62 49.03
N MET A 337 139.07 33.84 49.18
CA MET A 337 139.91 35.05 49.21
C MET A 337 140.85 35.06 50.41
N LYS A 338 140.37 34.68 51.61
CA LYS A 338 141.23 34.56 52.81
C LYS A 338 142.26 33.43 52.74
N ILE A 339 141.94 32.32 52.06
CA ILE A 339 142.91 31.23 51.78
C ILE A 339 143.97 31.71 50.78
N LYS A 340 143.62 32.60 49.85
CA LYS A 340 144.57 33.22 48.91
C LYS A 340 145.50 34.20 49.61
N GLU A 341 144.98 35.07 50.49
CA GLU A 341 145.79 35.98 51.34
C GLU A 341 146.77 35.23 52.26
N LYS A 342 146.34 34.10 52.86
CA LYS A 342 147.24 33.27 53.68
C LYS A 342 148.31 32.54 52.86
N LYS A 343 148.09 32.32 51.56
CA LYS A 343 149.08 31.74 50.65
C LYS A 343 150.17 32.74 50.24
N ASP A 344 149.84 34.03 50.19
CA ASP A 344 150.77 35.08 49.76
C ASP A 344 151.73 35.53 50.88
N ASN A 345 151.42 35.25 52.16
CA ASN A 345 152.23 35.68 53.32
C ASN A 345 153.26 34.66 53.83
N ASN A 346 153.44 33.51 53.16
CA ASN A 346 154.53 32.53 53.36
C ASN A 346 154.88 32.11 54.81
N GLU A 347 153.91 32.11 55.71
CA GLU A 347 153.91 31.30 56.94
C GLU A 347 153.22 29.97 56.59
N ILE A 348 153.97 28.87 56.62
CA ILE A 348 153.47 27.56 56.18
C ILE A 348 152.28 27.13 57.03
N ILE A 349 151.15 26.89 56.35
CA ILE A 349 150.20 25.81 56.62
C ILE A 349 149.98 25.05 55.34
#